data_AF-A0A734FW42-F1
#
_entry.id   AF-A0A734FW42-F1
#
_cell.length_a   1.000
_cell.length_b   1.000
_cell.length_c   1.000
_cell.angle_alpha   90.00
_cell.angle_beta   90.00
_cell.angle_gamma   90.00
#
_symmetry.space_group_name_H-M   'P 1'
#
loop_
_entity.id
_entity.type
_entity.pdbx_description
1 polymer ?
#
loop_
_entity_poly.entity_id
_entity_poly.type
_entity_poly.pdbx_seq_one_letter_code
_entity_poly.pdbx_strand_id
1 'polypeptide(L)'
;MFVKSETKKNKQKSVVNESAIRVLTINNKRFVVGLQWETIKVHRKVMQEVRKIGKAKNLDVVAIRKAEAIQAGFAPKSRQKLRGAYSLIVSLASLLEGSCIAVIPVGTNESGENEYTIVGRTEKGAIHPISDVIYPEKEIKQVVLDLKQDLRGNQQNTEIPVYGDLDKFTWVTESLDLENILKPGNIRKDFRLKPLHWGMTKNQLFGFTAALLMSGVAVFFILNHLDEQERIKRAAVQAMMKQQEDINKKARYQAALDKLKHPWITTSSIPVFLQGCNEGLKKLNLSIKGWQLATIKCSQEGMTANYNRPDNSSATADSFVAAVREVYGTDPAFNITQTSMAVFFIEHNLPPNGDDPFQNMGDQRLKIISLFQGVNIPASLTEVAIKDVKKNDEGEDLPLQDWEENTFDVQTIVPPQLVFKNDEFIGMRINSVIYEFGQDEGSVTYKITGAVYGKRILKP
;
A
#
# COMPACT_ATOMS: atom_id res chain seq x y z
N MET A 1 72.41 -0.05 11.27
CA MET A 1 71.91 -0.98 12.31
C MET A 1 70.45 -1.25 12.04
N PHE A 2 70.09 -2.49 11.68
CA PHE A 2 68.88 -3.20 12.10
C PHE A 2 68.94 -4.59 11.47
N VAL A 3 69.75 -5.44 12.11
CA VAL A 3 69.80 -6.88 11.87
C VAL A 3 68.59 -7.49 12.59
N LYS A 4 67.65 -8.07 11.84
CA LYS A 4 66.71 -9.05 12.37
C LYS A 4 67.21 -10.43 11.93
N SER A 5 67.97 -11.08 12.79
CA SER A 5 68.37 -12.48 12.62
C SER A 5 67.23 -13.39 13.05
N GLU A 6 66.42 -13.84 12.08
CA GLU A 6 65.53 -14.97 12.27
C GLU A 6 66.35 -16.25 12.39
N THR A 7 66.59 -16.71 13.62
CA THR A 7 67.19 -18.02 13.88
C THR A 7 66.13 -19.10 13.64
N LYS A 8 66.25 -19.75 12.47
CA LYS A 8 65.48 -20.94 12.06
C LYS A 8 65.55 -22.03 13.14
N LYS A 9 64.45 -22.24 13.87
CA LYS A 9 64.20 -23.50 14.58
C LYS A 9 63.97 -24.59 13.53
N ASN A 10 64.97 -25.46 13.38
CA ASN A 10 64.96 -26.61 12.50
C ASN A 10 63.93 -27.64 13.01
N LYS A 11 62.65 -27.45 12.66
CA LYS A 11 61.61 -28.46 12.82
C LYS A 11 61.76 -29.46 11.68
N GLN A 12 62.43 -30.58 11.94
CA GLN A 12 62.40 -31.77 11.09
C GLN A 12 60.92 -32.05 10.73
N LYS A 13 60.56 -31.79 9.47
CA LYS A 13 59.28 -32.20 8.91
C LYS A 13 59.33 -33.71 8.74
N SER A 14 58.77 -34.47 9.69
CA SER A 14 58.47 -35.88 9.49
C SER A 14 57.41 -35.99 8.39
N VAL A 15 57.84 -36.26 7.16
CA VAL A 15 56.93 -36.59 6.06
C VAL A 15 56.36 -37.96 6.37
N VAL A 16 55.06 -38.05 6.61
CA VAL A 16 54.39 -39.33 6.91
C VAL A 16 54.48 -40.19 5.64
N ASN A 17 55.18 -41.32 5.73
CA ASN A 17 55.49 -42.14 4.56
C ASN A 17 54.33 -43.09 4.24
N GLU A 18 53.84 -43.06 2.99
CA GLU A 18 52.77 -43.95 2.52
C GLU A 18 53.20 -45.43 2.54
N SER A 19 54.50 -45.72 2.33
CA SER A 19 55.02 -47.08 2.30
C SER A 19 54.97 -47.80 3.65
N ALA A 20 54.71 -47.08 4.75
CA ALA A 20 54.57 -47.64 6.08
C ALA A 20 53.14 -48.13 6.38
N ILE A 21 52.15 -47.82 5.53
CA ILE A 21 50.75 -48.21 5.75
C ILE A 21 50.49 -49.61 5.19
N ARG A 22 49.85 -50.47 6.00
CA ARG A 22 49.32 -51.78 5.56
C ARG A 22 47.86 -51.91 5.94
N VAL A 23 47.10 -52.61 5.10
CA VAL A 23 45.68 -52.91 5.33
C VAL A 23 45.53 -54.42 5.46
N LEU A 24 45.22 -54.87 6.67
CA LEU A 24 44.93 -56.27 6.99
C LEU A 24 43.43 -56.52 6.90
N THR A 25 43.05 -57.73 6.50
CA THR A 25 41.65 -58.16 6.51
C THR A 25 41.48 -59.28 7.52
N ILE A 26 40.72 -59.03 8.59
CA ILE A 26 40.45 -59.98 9.68
C ILE A 26 38.93 -59.99 9.87
N ASN A 27 38.29 -61.16 9.92
CA ASN A 27 36.83 -61.30 10.05
C ASN A 27 36.03 -60.43 9.06
N ASN A 28 36.46 -60.35 7.80
CA ASN A 28 35.85 -59.54 6.73
C ASN A 28 35.80 -58.02 7.03
N LYS A 29 36.63 -57.53 7.97
CA LYS A 29 36.84 -56.12 8.28
C LYS A 29 38.26 -55.70 7.92
N ARG A 30 38.39 -54.46 7.42
CA ARG A 30 39.67 -53.86 7.04
C ARG A 30 40.27 -53.12 8.22
N PHE A 31 41.44 -53.54 8.66
CA PHE A 31 42.24 -52.93 9.72
C PHE A 31 43.48 -52.28 9.12
N VAL A 32 43.85 -51.12 9.64
CA VAL A 32 44.99 -50.32 9.18
C VAL A 32 46.03 -50.30 10.29
N VAL A 33 47.28 -50.53 9.89
CA VAL A 33 48.49 -50.38 10.70
C VAL A 33 49.46 -49.42 9.99
N GLY A 34 50.45 -48.92 10.72
CA GLY A 34 51.41 -47.91 10.24
C GLY A 34 50.98 -46.48 10.50
N LEU A 35 50.00 -46.22 11.38
CA LEU A 35 49.56 -44.85 11.65
C LEU A 35 50.61 -44.10 12.45
N GLN A 36 50.85 -42.83 12.09
CA GLN A 36 51.76 -42.00 12.87
C GLN A 36 51.04 -41.41 14.09
N TRP A 37 51.45 -41.86 15.27
CA TRP A 37 50.85 -41.48 16.55
C TRP A 37 51.41 -40.16 17.09
N GLU A 38 50.53 -39.24 17.47
CA GLU A 38 50.88 -37.98 18.12
C GLU A 38 49.93 -37.70 19.29
N THR A 39 50.49 -37.27 20.43
CA THR A 39 49.69 -36.88 21.60
C THR A 39 49.08 -35.50 21.41
N ILE A 40 47.76 -35.40 21.52
CA ILE A 40 47.01 -34.16 21.35
C ILE A 40 46.95 -33.43 22.70
N LYS A 41 47.67 -32.31 22.80
CA LYS A 41 47.77 -31.49 24.01
C LYS A 41 46.46 -30.80 24.41
N VAL A 42 45.52 -30.66 23.47
CA VAL A 42 44.28 -29.91 23.66
C VAL A 42 43.15 -30.82 24.14
N HIS A 43 42.53 -30.48 25.28
CA HIS A 43 41.46 -31.28 25.90
C HIS A 43 40.05 -30.91 25.41
N ARG A 44 39.83 -29.64 24.98
CA ARG A 44 38.54 -29.16 24.43
C ARG A 44 38.64 -28.96 22.92
N LYS A 45 37.58 -29.27 22.16
CA LYS A 45 37.57 -29.14 20.69
C LYS A 45 38.68 -29.95 19.99
N VAL A 46 39.00 -31.14 20.51
CA VAL A 46 40.01 -32.07 19.98
C VAL A 46 39.94 -32.23 18.47
N MET A 47 38.74 -32.43 17.90
CA MET A 47 38.56 -32.60 16.46
C MET A 47 38.97 -31.37 15.63
N GLN A 48 38.87 -30.16 16.17
CA GLN A 48 39.32 -28.96 15.47
C GLN A 48 40.85 -28.92 15.38
N GLU A 49 41.55 -29.23 16.47
CA GLU A 49 43.02 -29.29 16.48
C GLU A 49 43.53 -30.44 15.59
N VAL A 50 42.90 -31.61 15.68
CA VAL A 50 43.20 -32.76 14.81
C VAL A 50 43.00 -32.42 13.32
N ARG A 51 41.94 -31.69 12.96
CA ARG A 51 41.72 -31.19 11.58
C ARG A 51 42.75 -30.14 11.17
N LYS A 52 43.19 -29.28 12.09
CA LYS A 52 44.24 -28.29 11.85
C LYS A 52 45.58 -28.95 11.56
N ILE A 53 45.98 -29.96 12.35
CA ILE A 53 47.15 -30.80 12.10
C ILE A 53 47.00 -31.51 10.76
N GLY A 54 45.82 -32.08 10.51
CA GLY A 54 45.45 -32.73 9.25
C GLY A 54 45.70 -31.85 8.02
N LYS A 55 45.17 -30.62 8.05
CA LYS A 55 45.33 -29.63 6.97
C LYS A 55 46.79 -29.21 6.81
N ALA A 56 47.52 -28.99 7.91
CA ALA A 56 48.91 -28.54 7.87
C ALA A 56 49.87 -29.61 7.33
N LYS A 57 49.62 -30.89 7.61
CA LYS A 57 50.45 -32.03 7.17
C LYS A 57 49.88 -32.76 5.94
N ASN A 58 48.81 -32.25 5.31
CA ASN A 58 48.11 -32.83 4.16
C ASN A 58 47.70 -34.32 4.36
N LEU A 59 47.11 -34.60 5.52
CA LEU A 59 46.66 -35.93 5.93
C LEU A 59 45.19 -36.16 5.53
N ASP A 60 44.78 -37.42 5.32
CA ASP A 60 43.41 -37.72 4.86
C ASP A 60 42.49 -38.19 5.97
N VAL A 61 43.00 -39.07 6.83
CA VAL A 61 42.22 -39.74 7.87
C VAL A 61 42.96 -39.81 9.20
N VAL A 62 42.19 -39.98 10.27
CA VAL A 62 42.72 -40.05 11.63
C VAL A 62 42.02 -41.11 12.47
N ALA A 63 42.78 -41.85 13.27
CA ALA A 63 42.31 -42.65 14.39
C ALA A 63 42.46 -41.84 15.69
N ILE A 64 41.51 -41.95 16.62
CA ILE A 64 41.59 -41.22 17.90
C ILE A 64 41.42 -42.21 19.04
N ARG A 65 42.39 -42.24 19.95
CA ARG A 65 42.32 -42.96 21.22
C ARG A 65 42.21 -41.95 22.35
N LYS A 66 41.23 -42.15 23.24
CA LYS A 66 41.04 -41.36 24.45
C LYS A 66 41.29 -42.23 25.68
N ALA A 67 42.49 -42.16 26.23
CA ALA A 67 42.90 -42.83 27.47
C ALA A 67 43.28 -41.75 28.50
N GLU A 68 44.32 -41.98 29.31
CA GLU A 68 44.94 -40.93 30.15
C GLU A 68 45.33 -39.69 29.32
N ALA A 69 45.88 -39.91 28.13
CA ALA A 69 46.12 -38.88 27.14
C ALA A 69 45.26 -39.12 25.89
N ILE A 70 44.92 -38.05 25.18
CA ILE A 70 44.27 -38.13 23.88
C ILE A 70 45.36 -38.30 22.82
N GLN A 71 45.34 -39.39 22.09
CA GLN A 71 46.30 -39.70 21.05
C GLN A 71 45.61 -39.81 19.70
N ALA A 72 46.25 -39.29 18.65
CA ALA A 72 45.75 -39.34 17.30
C ALA A 72 46.76 -40.05 16.39
N GLY A 73 46.30 -41.12 15.74
CA GLY A 73 47.05 -41.85 14.71
C GLY A 73 46.66 -41.30 13.34
N PHE A 74 47.61 -40.68 12.63
CA PHE A 74 47.36 -40.03 11.35
C PHE A 74 47.84 -40.88 10.17
N ALA A 75 47.11 -40.82 9.05
CA ALA A 75 47.55 -41.39 7.78
C ALA A 75 47.54 -40.34 6.65
N PRO A 76 48.55 -40.38 5.75
CA PRO A 76 48.57 -39.51 4.58
C PRO A 76 47.48 -39.92 3.58
N LYS A 77 47.31 -39.11 2.53
CA LYS A 77 46.53 -39.53 1.37
C LYS A 77 47.25 -40.70 0.71
N SER A 78 46.62 -41.86 0.72
CA SER A 78 47.14 -43.07 0.06
C SER A 78 46.27 -43.47 -1.12
N ARG A 79 46.86 -44.19 -2.08
CA ARG A 79 46.10 -44.91 -3.12
C ARG A 79 45.20 -45.99 -2.51
N GLN A 80 45.55 -46.52 -1.34
CA GLN A 80 44.73 -47.47 -0.61
C GLN A 80 43.50 -46.78 -0.01
N LYS A 81 42.32 -47.40 -0.09
CA LYS A 81 41.06 -46.83 0.42
C LYS A 81 41.00 -46.91 1.96
N LEU A 82 41.62 -45.95 2.66
CA LEU A 82 41.67 -45.95 4.14
C LEU A 82 40.36 -45.48 4.81
N ARG A 83 39.56 -44.66 4.13
CA ARG A 83 38.30 -44.15 4.69
C ARG A 83 37.33 -45.29 5.02
N GLY A 84 36.82 -45.29 6.25
CA GLY A 84 35.90 -46.30 6.77
C GLY A 84 36.56 -47.60 7.24
N ALA A 85 37.88 -47.76 7.11
CA ALA A 85 38.64 -48.84 7.75
C ALA A 85 38.83 -48.57 9.25
N TYR A 86 39.27 -49.58 10.01
CA TYR A 86 39.51 -49.53 11.45
C TYR A 86 41.00 -49.39 11.75
N SER A 87 41.38 -48.70 12.82
CA SER A 87 42.77 -48.76 13.32
C SER A 87 42.96 -50.05 14.11
N LEU A 88 43.94 -50.87 13.74
CA LEU A 88 44.23 -52.12 14.45
C LEU A 88 44.70 -51.82 15.88
N ILE A 89 45.61 -50.86 16.03
CA ILE A 89 46.19 -50.49 17.32
C ILE A 89 45.14 -49.91 18.27
N VAL A 90 44.23 -49.05 17.79
CA VAL A 90 43.10 -48.59 18.64
C VAL A 90 42.22 -49.75 19.05
N SER A 91 41.96 -50.68 18.14
CA SER A 91 41.11 -51.83 18.42
C SER A 91 41.74 -52.72 19.49
N LEU A 92 43.00 -53.12 19.34
CA LEU A 92 43.71 -53.97 20.31
C LEU A 92 43.94 -53.26 21.65
N ALA A 93 44.40 -52.00 21.65
CA ALA A 93 44.60 -51.24 22.89
C ALA A 93 43.29 -50.98 23.66
N SER A 94 42.14 -51.08 23.00
CA SER A 94 40.81 -50.95 23.63
C SER A 94 40.23 -52.29 24.10
N LEU A 95 40.71 -53.42 23.58
CA LEU A 95 40.19 -54.75 23.87
C LEU A 95 41.09 -55.56 24.82
N LEU A 96 42.40 -55.27 24.84
CA LEU A 96 43.33 -55.84 25.81
C LEU A 96 43.28 -55.06 27.13
N GLU A 97 43.53 -55.78 28.23
CA GLU A 97 43.50 -55.25 29.59
C GLU A 97 44.92 -55.14 30.18
N GLY A 98 45.11 -54.24 31.15
CA GLY A 98 46.39 -54.05 31.83
C GLY A 98 47.53 -53.48 30.96
N SER A 99 48.72 -53.43 31.53
CA SER A 99 49.93 -53.06 30.79
C SER A 99 50.41 -54.30 30.03
N CYS A 100 50.44 -54.26 28.69
CA CYS A 100 50.73 -55.43 27.88
C CYS A 100 51.41 -55.08 26.55
N ILE A 101 52.06 -56.06 25.95
CA ILE A 101 52.61 -55.98 24.60
C ILE A 101 51.88 -57.01 23.73
N ALA A 102 51.36 -56.62 22.57
CA ALA A 102 50.87 -57.56 21.56
C ALA A 102 51.74 -57.49 20.31
N VAL A 103 52.19 -58.63 19.80
CA VAL A 103 52.98 -58.79 18.58
C VAL A 103 52.10 -59.40 17.50
N ILE A 104 51.95 -58.71 16.38
CA ILE A 104 50.96 -59.00 15.34
C ILE A 104 51.67 -59.24 14.01
N PRO A 105 51.43 -60.37 13.33
CA PRO A 105 51.93 -60.58 11.96
C PRO A 105 51.23 -59.63 10.98
N VAL A 106 52.01 -59.00 10.10
CA VAL A 106 51.52 -58.05 9.08
C VAL A 106 51.61 -58.66 7.67
N GLY A 107 52.48 -59.65 7.49
CA GLY A 107 52.73 -60.33 6.21
C GLY A 107 54.22 -60.46 5.94
N THR A 108 54.61 -60.65 4.68
CA THR A 108 56.01 -60.66 4.24
C THR A 108 56.35 -59.39 3.47
N ASN A 109 57.56 -58.87 3.63
CA ASN A 109 58.07 -57.75 2.84
C ASN A 109 58.43 -58.18 1.41
N GLU A 110 58.85 -57.21 0.58
CA GLU A 110 59.27 -57.44 -0.82
C GLU A 110 60.48 -58.39 -0.93
N SER A 111 61.25 -58.54 0.14
CA SER A 111 62.41 -59.44 0.25
C SER A 111 62.05 -60.83 0.80
N GLY A 112 60.77 -61.11 1.06
CA GLY A 112 60.27 -62.39 1.58
C GLY A 112 60.45 -62.62 3.08
N GLU A 113 60.87 -61.62 3.85
CA GLU A 113 61.01 -61.69 5.31
C GLU A 113 59.68 -61.32 6.00
N ASN A 114 59.32 -62.04 7.06
CA ASN A 114 58.09 -61.75 7.80
C ASN A 114 58.20 -60.42 8.55
N GLU A 115 57.15 -59.62 8.48
CA GLU A 115 56.98 -58.35 9.16
C GLU A 115 55.94 -58.46 10.26
N TYR A 116 56.22 -57.79 11.37
CA TYR A 116 55.34 -57.69 12.53
C TYR A 116 55.11 -56.24 12.91
N THR A 117 53.97 -55.98 13.53
CA THR A 117 53.74 -54.73 14.25
C THR A 117 53.47 -55.04 15.71
N ILE A 118 53.61 -54.03 16.56
CA ILE A 118 53.41 -54.16 17.99
C ILE A 118 52.41 -53.14 18.52
N VAL A 119 51.71 -53.54 19.57
CA VAL A 119 50.89 -52.67 20.42
C VAL A 119 51.48 -52.73 21.82
N GLY A 120 52.15 -51.66 22.25
CA GLY A 120 52.46 -51.44 23.65
C GLY A 120 51.31 -50.68 24.30
N ARG A 121 50.60 -51.29 25.24
CA ARG A 121 49.53 -50.65 26.02
C ARG A 121 50.05 -50.37 27.42
N THR A 122 49.95 -49.14 27.89
CA THR A 122 50.26 -48.80 29.28
C THR A 122 49.12 -49.25 30.21
N GLU A 123 49.36 -49.33 31.51
CA GLU A 123 48.34 -49.68 32.51
C GLU A 123 47.06 -48.83 32.36
N LYS A 124 47.23 -47.51 32.17
CA LYS A 124 46.13 -46.56 31.97
C LYS A 124 45.55 -46.54 30.53
N GLY A 125 45.94 -47.50 29.70
CA GLY A 125 45.39 -47.76 28.38
C GLY A 125 45.84 -46.81 27.27
N ALA A 126 46.95 -46.08 27.47
CA ALA A 126 47.60 -45.29 26.42
C ALA A 126 48.43 -46.20 25.51
N ILE A 127 48.61 -45.79 24.26
CA ILE A 127 49.42 -46.49 23.27
C ILE A 127 50.86 -45.98 23.37
N HIS A 128 51.84 -46.88 23.50
CA HIS A 128 53.26 -46.53 23.58
C HIS A 128 53.74 -45.93 22.24
N PRO A 129 54.64 -44.92 22.22
CA PRO A 129 55.06 -44.24 21.00
C PRO A 129 55.66 -45.12 19.90
N ILE A 130 56.26 -46.26 20.26
CA ILE A 130 56.85 -47.21 19.30
C ILE A 130 55.84 -48.22 18.75
N SER A 131 54.59 -48.15 19.19
CA SER A 131 53.50 -48.97 18.66
C SER A 131 53.13 -48.54 17.25
N ASP A 132 52.46 -49.42 16.51
CA ASP A 132 52.03 -49.19 15.11
C ASP A 132 53.18 -49.01 14.11
N VAL A 133 54.40 -49.40 14.49
CA VAL A 133 55.56 -49.47 13.60
C VAL A 133 55.70 -50.90 13.09
N ILE A 134 56.14 -51.04 11.83
CA ILE A 134 56.38 -52.33 11.19
C ILE A 134 57.86 -52.66 11.32
N TYR A 135 58.15 -53.85 11.85
CA TYR A 135 59.50 -54.36 12.09
C TYR A 135 59.70 -55.72 11.39
N PRO A 136 60.90 -55.99 10.86
CA PRO A 136 61.24 -57.33 10.39
C PRO A 136 61.39 -58.31 11.56
N GLU A 137 61.20 -59.60 11.29
CA GLU A 137 61.26 -60.67 12.30
C GLU A 137 62.56 -60.66 13.13
N LYS A 138 63.70 -60.29 12.53
CA LYS A 138 65.00 -60.25 13.23
C LYS A 138 65.10 -59.18 14.30
N GLU A 139 64.35 -58.09 14.17
CA GLU A 139 64.42 -56.93 15.08
C GLU A 139 63.37 -57.00 16.19
N ILE A 140 62.26 -57.72 15.97
CA ILE A 140 61.09 -57.70 16.85
C ILE A 140 61.42 -58.10 18.29
N LYS A 141 62.34 -59.05 18.49
CA LYS A 141 62.74 -59.52 19.81
C LYS A 141 63.36 -58.40 20.65
N GLN A 142 64.29 -57.64 20.06
CA GLN A 142 64.96 -56.56 20.77
C GLN A 142 63.95 -55.44 21.10
N VAL A 143 63.10 -55.08 20.13
CA VAL A 143 62.08 -54.05 20.33
C VAL A 143 61.10 -54.43 21.45
N VAL A 144 60.70 -55.70 21.53
CA VAL A 144 59.82 -56.18 22.61
C VAL A 144 60.53 -56.14 23.97
N LEU A 145 61.81 -56.49 24.04
CA LEU A 145 62.58 -56.40 25.29
C LEU A 145 62.71 -54.96 25.79
N ASP A 146 63.05 -54.03 24.89
CA ASP A 146 63.17 -52.61 25.20
C ASP A 146 61.81 -52.04 25.65
N LEU A 147 60.73 -52.38 24.93
CA LEU A 147 59.37 -51.99 25.29
C LEU A 147 58.93 -52.57 26.65
N LYS A 148 59.32 -53.82 26.95
CA LYS A 148 59.02 -54.48 28.22
C LYS A 148 59.68 -53.74 29.37
N GLN A 149 60.92 -53.27 29.18
CA GLN A 149 61.63 -52.45 30.15
C GLN A 149 60.98 -51.08 30.32
N ASP A 150 60.62 -50.41 29.22
CA ASP A 150 59.96 -49.10 29.25
C ASP A 150 58.58 -49.15 29.94
N LEU A 151 57.76 -50.16 29.65
CA LEU A 151 56.44 -50.33 30.26
C LEU A 151 56.49 -50.71 31.74
N ARG A 152 57.56 -51.39 32.20
CA ARG A 152 57.79 -51.67 33.62
C ARG A 152 58.18 -50.41 34.40
N GLY A 153 58.93 -49.50 33.78
CA GLY A 153 59.46 -48.31 34.44
C GLY A 153 60.22 -48.65 35.73
N ASN A 154 59.88 -48.01 36.84
CA ASN A 154 60.51 -48.25 38.16
C ASN A 154 59.87 -49.38 38.98
N GLN A 155 58.84 -50.07 38.44
CA GLN A 155 58.13 -51.12 39.16
C GLN A 155 58.86 -52.46 39.02
N GLN A 156 59.59 -52.89 40.05
CA GLN A 156 60.40 -54.12 39.99
C GLN A 156 59.58 -55.43 39.99
N ASN A 157 58.32 -55.41 40.44
CA ASN A 157 57.48 -56.62 40.61
C ASN A 157 56.35 -56.77 39.57
N THR A 158 56.27 -55.92 38.54
CA THR A 158 55.20 -56.02 37.53
C THR A 158 55.69 -56.83 36.32
N GLU A 159 55.09 -57.99 36.11
CA GLU A 159 55.29 -58.75 34.87
C GLU A 159 54.39 -58.20 33.76
N ILE A 160 55.00 -57.86 32.61
CA ILE A 160 54.28 -57.37 31.43
C ILE A 160 54.04 -58.57 30.51
N PRO A 161 52.78 -59.01 30.34
CA PRO A 161 52.45 -60.08 29.41
C PRO A 161 52.72 -59.64 27.97
N VAL A 162 53.27 -60.57 27.21
CA VAL A 162 53.54 -60.45 25.78
C VAL A 162 52.64 -61.44 25.06
N TYR A 163 51.65 -60.91 24.35
CA TYR A 163 50.73 -61.66 23.51
C TYR A 163 51.31 -61.82 22.11
N GLY A 164 51.33 -63.04 21.59
CA GLY A 164 51.86 -63.33 20.26
C GLY A 164 51.70 -64.79 19.86
N ASP A 165 52.52 -65.24 18.93
CA ASP A 165 52.56 -66.64 18.50
C ASP A 165 53.53 -67.43 19.39
N LEU A 166 52.98 -68.33 20.22
CA LEU A 166 53.74 -69.18 21.15
C LEU A 166 54.58 -70.24 20.43
N ASP A 167 54.13 -70.70 19.27
CA ASP A 167 54.85 -71.72 18.48
C ASP A 167 56.07 -71.12 17.80
N LYS A 168 56.02 -69.80 17.54
CA LYS A 168 57.08 -69.07 16.83
C LYS A 168 58.09 -68.40 17.76
N PHE A 169 57.67 -67.88 18.91
CA PHE A 169 58.52 -67.09 19.78
C PHE A 169 58.51 -67.58 21.23
N THR A 170 59.65 -68.08 21.71
CA THR A 170 59.80 -68.60 23.08
C THR A 170 59.69 -67.55 24.19
N TRP A 171 59.70 -66.26 23.86
CA TRP A 171 59.59 -65.14 24.79
C TRP A 171 58.18 -64.55 24.89
N VAL A 172 57.24 -65.07 24.11
CA VAL A 172 55.81 -64.75 24.23
C VAL A 172 55.24 -65.46 25.45
N THR A 173 54.41 -64.77 26.23
CA THR A 173 53.81 -65.32 27.46
C THR A 173 52.42 -65.88 27.22
N GLU A 174 51.66 -65.30 26.29
CA GLU A 174 50.27 -65.66 26.02
C GLU A 174 49.98 -65.70 24.51
N SER A 175 49.11 -66.62 24.08
CA SER A 175 48.72 -66.73 22.66
C SER A 175 47.81 -65.57 22.23
N LEU A 176 48.10 -64.93 21.11
CA LEU A 176 47.27 -63.87 20.53
C LEU A 176 46.37 -64.40 19.40
N ASP A 177 45.10 -64.67 19.71
CA ASP A 177 44.09 -65.01 18.69
C ASP A 177 43.36 -63.74 18.20
N LEU A 178 43.86 -63.19 17.09
CA LEU A 178 43.30 -61.98 16.47
C LEU A 178 41.87 -62.17 15.94
N GLU A 179 41.53 -63.37 15.45
CA GLU A 179 40.20 -63.64 14.91
C GLU A 179 39.16 -63.68 16.03
N ASN A 180 39.51 -64.23 17.19
CA ASN A 180 38.63 -64.25 18.34
C ASN A 180 38.50 -62.86 19.01
N ILE A 181 39.60 -62.13 19.17
CA ILE A 181 39.59 -60.79 19.80
C ILE A 181 38.83 -59.79 18.93
N LEU A 182 39.07 -59.79 17.61
CA LEU A 182 38.49 -58.83 16.66
C LEU A 182 37.16 -59.31 16.04
N LYS A 183 36.34 -60.03 16.81
CA LYS A 183 34.98 -60.41 16.40
C LYS A 183 34.12 -59.17 16.14
N PRO A 184 33.18 -59.19 15.16
CA PRO A 184 32.35 -58.03 14.83
C PRO A 184 31.59 -57.40 16.01
N GLY A 185 31.23 -58.19 17.03
CA GLY A 185 30.58 -57.69 18.26
C GLY A 185 31.47 -56.81 19.14
N ASN A 186 32.79 -57.00 19.09
CA ASN A 186 33.76 -56.23 19.90
C ASN A 186 34.20 -54.93 19.22
N ILE A 187 34.01 -54.81 17.90
CA ILE A 187 34.51 -53.69 17.10
C ILE A 187 33.54 -52.50 17.10
N ARG A 188 33.92 -51.43 17.79
CA ARG A 188 33.10 -50.19 17.91
C ARG A 188 33.32 -49.22 16.75
N LYS A 189 32.31 -48.40 16.45
CA LYS A 189 32.41 -47.34 15.42
C LYS A 189 33.52 -46.32 15.71
N ASP A 190 33.87 -46.11 16.98
CA ASP A 190 34.93 -45.18 17.38
C ASP A 190 36.34 -45.63 16.98
N PHE A 191 36.53 -46.91 16.68
CA PHE A 191 37.82 -47.44 16.19
C PHE A 191 38.02 -47.15 14.70
N ARG A 192 36.99 -46.65 14.00
CA ARG A 192 37.07 -46.29 12.57
C ARG A 192 37.87 -45.02 12.35
N LEU A 193 38.63 -45.03 11.26
CA LEU A 193 39.32 -43.86 10.73
C LEU A 193 38.30 -42.79 10.31
N LYS A 194 38.44 -41.59 10.86
CA LYS A 194 37.58 -40.42 10.59
C LYS A 194 38.19 -39.54 9.49
N PRO A 195 37.41 -39.06 8.52
CA PRO A 195 37.92 -38.16 7.49
C PRO A 195 38.21 -36.76 8.06
N LEU A 196 39.31 -36.15 7.61
CA LEU A 196 39.73 -34.81 8.06
C LEU A 196 39.10 -33.67 7.25
N HIS A 197 38.60 -33.96 6.04
CA HIS A 197 37.95 -33.00 5.15
C HIS A 197 36.49 -33.38 4.85
N TRP A 198 35.58 -32.40 4.96
CA TRP A 198 34.17 -32.51 4.54
C TRP A 198 34.08 -31.95 3.11
N GLY A 199 33.70 -32.77 2.12
CA GLY A 199 33.53 -32.31 0.74
C GLY A 199 32.05 -32.26 0.39
N MET A 200 31.52 -31.08 0.07
CA MET A 200 30.25 -30.97 -0.68
C MET A 200 30.52 -31.28 -2.14
N THR A 201 29.68 -32.11 -2.76
CA THR A 201 29.77 -32.47 -4.17
C THR A 201 29.27 -31.31 -5.05
N LYS A 202 29.97 -30.99 -6.14
CA LYS A 202 29.69 -29.87 -7.06
C LYS A 202 28.22 -29.76 -7.51
N ASN A 203 27.49 -30.88 -7.59
CA ASN A 203 26.09 -30.93 -8.03
C ASN A 203 25.11 -30.27 -7.04
N GLN A 204 25.43 -30.21 -5.74
CA GLN A 204 24.57 -29.55 -4.75
C GLN A 204 24.66 -28.01 -4.89
N LEU A 205 25.80 -27.48 -5.34
CA LEU A 205 25.99 -26.03 -5.50
C LEU A 205 25.13 -25.48 -6.66
N PHE A 206 25.05 -26.20 -7.78
CA PHE A 206 24.24 -25.81 -8.94
C PHE A 206 22.73 -25.78 -8.62
N GLY A 207 22.24 -26.69 -7.77
CA GLY A 207 20.84 -26.71 -7.37
C GLY A 207 20.42 -25.45 -6.58
N PHE A 208 21.28 -24.98 -5.67
CA PHE A 208 20.99 -23.77 -4.88
C PHE A 208 20.97 -22.50 -5.73
N THR A 209 21.89 -22.37 -6.70
CA THR A 209 21.92 -21.19 -7.57
C THR A 209 20.69 -21.10 -8.47
N ALA A 210 20.22 -22.24 -9.00
CA ALA A 210 19.02 -22.27 -9.84
C ALA A 210 17.75 -21.90 -9.05
N ALA A 211 17.61 -22.40 -7.82
CA ALA A 211 16.46 -22.09 -6.97
C ALA A 211 16.38 -20.59 -6.61
N LEU A 212 17.52 -19.96 -6.35
CA LEU A 212 17.58 -18.54 -5.98
C LEU A 212 17.22 -17.63 -7.17
N LEU A 213 17.67 -17.97 -8.38
CA LEU A 213 17.29 -17.28 -9.61
C LEU A 213 15.78 -17.37 -9.88
N MET A 214 15.20 -18.58 -9.78
CA MET A 214 13.77 -18.80 -9.98
C MET A 214 12.92 -17.99 -8.99
N SER A 215 13.33 -17.92 -7.71
CA SER A 215 12.67 -17.10 -6.70
C SER A 215 12.71 -15.61 -7.05
N GLY A 216 13.86 -15.10 -7.56
CA GLY A 216 13.99 -13.70 -7.95
C GLY A 216 13.05 -13.32 -9.09
N VAL A 217 12.94 -14.18 -10.11
CA VAL A 217 12.03 -13.98 -11.24
C VAL A 217 10.57 -13.99 -10.80
N ALA A 218 10.18 -14.90 -9.91
CA ALA A 218 8.82 -14.98 -9.39
C ALA A 218 8.43 -13.71 -8.60
N VAL A 219 9.33 -13.21 -7.73
CA VAL A 219 9.10 -11.96 -6.99
C VAL A 219 8.98 -10.76 -7.93
N PHE A 220 9.85 -10.67 -8.94
CA PHE A 220 9.80 -9.61 -9.94
C PHE A 220 8.45 -9.59 -10.68
N PHE A 221 7.97 -10.75 -11.13
CA PHE A 221 6.66 -10.86 -11.80
C PHE A 221 5.50 -10.46 -10.88
N ILE A 222 5.50 -10.88 -9.61
CA ILE A 222 4.46 -10.52 -8.64
C ILE A 222 4.45 -9.01 -8.40
N LEU A 223 5.61 -8.40 -8.17
CA LEU A 223 5.72 -6.96 -7.94
C LEU A 223 5.26 -6.15 -9.16
N ASN A 224 5.66 -6.57 -10.37
CA ASN A 224 5.23 -5.90 -11.60
C ASN A 224 3.70 -6.00 -11.79
N HIS A 225 3.11 -7.18 -11.52
CA HIS A 225 1.67 -7.36 -11.63
C HIS A 225 0.89 -6.51 -10.61
N LEU A 226 1.38 -6.41 -9.37
CA LEU A 226 0.77 -5.56 -8.34
C LEU A 226 0.86 -4.08 -8.70
N ASP A 227 2.00 -3.62 -9.21
CA ASP A 227 2.16 -2.23 -9.66
C ASP A 227 1.24 -1.89 -10.83
N GLU A 228 1.08 -2.81 -11.79
CA GLU A 228 0.16 -2.63 -12.91
C GLU A 228 -1.30 -2.52 -12.46
N GLN A 229 -1.71 -3.33 -11.48
CA GLN A 229 -3.03 -3.22 -10.85
C GLN A 229 -3.24 -1.88 -10.13
N GLU A 230 -2.22 -1.37 -9.44
CA GLU A 230 -2.29 -0.06 -8.80
C GLU A 230 -2.39 1.07 -9.82
N ARG A 231 -1.64 1.01 -10.92
CA ARG A 231 -1.71 2.01 -12.00
C ARG A 231 -3.10 2.06 -12.62
N ILE A 232 -3.71 0.91 -12.90
CA ILE A 232 -5.07 0.82 -13.44
C ILE A 232 -6.08 1.43 -12.45
N LYS A 233 -5.98 1.10 -11.15
CA LYS A 233 -6.85 1.68 -10.11
C LYS A 233 -6.70 3.19 -9.99
N ARG A 234 -5.47 3.70 -9.99
CA ARG A 234 -5.19 5.15 -9.93
C ARG A 234 -5.73 5.86 -11.18
N ALA A 235 -5.54 5.27 -12.36
CA ALA A 235 -6.09 5.80 -13.61
C ALA A 235 -7.63 5.83 -13.58
N ALA A 236 -8.27 4.77 -13.06
CA ALA A 236 -9.73 4.71 -12.91
C ALA A 236 -10.25 5.78 -11.92
N VAL A 237 -9.60 5.95 -10.77
CA VAL A 237 -9.97 7.00 -9.78
C VAL A 237 -9.78 8.39 -10.37
N GLN A 238 -8.68 8.66 -11.08
CA GLN A 238 -8.47 9.94 -11.77
C GLN A 238 -9.51 10.20 -12.86
N ALA A 239 -9.89 9.18 -13.62
CA ALA A 239 -10.95 9.28 -14.62
C ALA A 239 -12.31 9.60 -13.98
N MET A 240 -12.64 8.93 -12.88
CA MET A 240 -13.86 9.22 -12.10
C MET A 240 -13.86 10.64 -11.54
N MET A 241 -12.74 11.12 -10.98
CA MET A 241 -12.64 12.50 -10.47
C MET A 241 -12.84 13.53 -11.59
N LYS A 242 -12.17 13.35 -12.74
CA LYS A 242 -12.37 14.24 -13.91
C LYS A 242 -13.81 14.22 -14.40
N GLN A 243 -14.43 13.05 -14.47
CA GLN A 243 -15.83 12.94 -14.87
C GLN A 243 -16.77 13.65 -13.89
N GLN A 244 -16.49 13.56 -12.59
CA GLN A 244 -17.27 14.27 -11.57
C GLN A 244 -17.08 15.79 -11.69
N GLU A 245 -15.85 16.26 -11.92
CA GLU A 245 -15.56 17.67 -12.17
C GLU A 245 -16.31 18.18 -13.40
N ASP A 246 -16.32 17.42 -14.51
CA ASP A 246 -17.06 17.78 -15.72
C ASP A 246 -18.58 17.85 -15.48
N ILE A 247 -19.13 16.93 -14.68
CA ILE A 247 -20.54 16.96 -14.27
C ILE A 247 -20.82 18.19 -13.41
N ASN A 248 -19.97 18.49 -12.43
CA ASN A 248 -20.11 19.64 -11.56
C ASN A 248 -20.02 20.96 -12.34
N LYS A 249 -19.09 21.06 -13.30
CA LYS A 249 -18.95 22.17 -14.22
C LYS A 249 -20.22 22.37 -15.06
N LYS A 250 -20.74 21.30 -15.66
CA LYS A 250 -22.00 21.33 -16.42
C LYS A 250 -23.18 21.74 -15.54
N ALA A 251 -23.28 21.22 -14.33
CA ALA A 251 -24.34 21.56 -13.39
C ALA A 251 -24.30 23.03 -12.98
N ARG A 252 -23.11 23.58 -12.71
CA ARG A 252 -22.91 25.01 -12.41
C ARG A 252 -23.27 25.90 -13.60
N TYR A 253 -22.87 25.50 -14.80
CA TYR A 253 -23.24 26.21 -16.03
C TYR A 253 -24.76 26.21 -16.25
N GLN A 254 -25.43 25.06 -16.06
CA GLN A 254 -26.89 24.97 -16.13
C GLN A 254 -27.59 25.80 -15.06
N ALA A 255 -27.12 25.78 -13.81
CA ALA A 255 -27.67 26.60 -12.75
C ALA A 255 -27.49 28.11 -13.03
N ALA A 256 -26.41 28.50 -13.71
CA ALA A 256 -26.23 29.87 -14.19
C ALA A 256 -27.22 30.20 -15.31
N LEU A 257 -27.44 29.30 -16.28
CA LEU A 257 -28.47 29.48 -17.31
C LEU A 257 -29.89 29.60 -16.71
N ASP A 258 -30.22 28.78 -15.72
CA ASP A 258 -31.54 28.84 -15.06
C ASP A 258 -31.80 30.19 -14.39
N LYS A 259 -30.76 30.85 -13.88
CA LYS A 259 -30.85 32.21 -13.32
C LYS A 259 -31.01 33.29 -14.38
N LEU A 260 -30.66 32.99 -15.63
CA LEU A 260 -30.77 33.90 -16.77
C LEU A 260 -32.08 33.71 -17.56
N LYS A 261 -33.00 32.86 -17.08
CA LYS A 261 -34.34 32.72 -17.66
C LYS A 261 -35.00 34.08 -17.78
N HIS A 262 -35.64 34.29 -18.92
CA HIS A 262 -36.27 35.56 -19.23
C HIS A 262 -37.41 35.89 -18.25
N PRO A 263 -37.42 37.09 -17.64
CA PRO A 263 -38.46 37.48 -16.68
C PRO A 263 -39.87 37.51 -17.28
N TRP A 264 -40.00 37.71 -18.60
CA TRP A 264 -41.29 37.82 -19.27
C TRP A 264 -42.00 36.48 -19.52
N ILE A 265 -41.32 35.35 -19.30
CA ILE A 265 -41.88 34.00 -19.50
C ILE A 265 -43.03 33.73 -18.54
N THR A 266 -42.94 34.21 -17.31
CA THR A 266 -43.91 33.96 -16.24
C THR A 266 -44.98 35.04 -16.14
N THR A 267 -44.92 36.09 -16.96
CA THR A 267 -45.86 37.22 -16.92
C THR A 267 -46.81 37.18 -18.11
N SER A 268 -47.98 37.77 -17.91
CA SER A 268 -49.01 37.85 -18.96
C SER A 268 -48.65 38.89 -20.02
N SER A 269 -49.12 38.68 -21.25
CA SER A 269 -49.04 39.71 -22.28
C SER A 269 -49.87 40.93 -21.90
N ILE A 270 -49.58 42.08 -22.52
CA ILE A 270 -50.30 43.33 -22.27
C ILE A 270 -51.82 43.19 -22.43
N PRO A 271 -52.36 42.59 -23.50
CA PRO A 271 -53.81 42.44 -23.66
C PRO A 271 -54.45 41.60 -22.55
N VAL A 272 -53.82 40.47 -22.19
CA VAL A 272 -54.30 39.57 -21.11
C VAL A 272 -54.26 40.28 -19.76
N PHE A 273 -53.17 41.00 -19.47
CA PHE A 273 -53.02 41.78 -18.25
C PHE A 273 -54.12 42.84 -18.13
N LEU A 274 -54.32 43.65 -19.17
CA LEU A 274 -55.32 44.73 -19.16
C LEU A 274 -56.75 44.20 -19.11
N GLN A 275 -57.02 43.05 -19.74
CA GLN A 275 -58.29 42.35 -19.60
C GLN A 275 -58.53 41.90 -18.16
N GLY A 276 -57.54 41.24 -17.54
CA GLY A 276 -57.61 40.81 -16.15
C GLY A 276 -57.87 41.96 -15.18
N CYS A 277 -57.15 43.08 -15.35
CA CYS A 277 -57.41 44.29 -14.56
C CYS A 277 -58.84 44.82 -14.77
N ASN A 278 -59.33 44.87 -16.01
CA ASN A 278 -60.69 45.34 -16.30
C ASN A 278 -61.77 44.42 -15.70
N GLU A 279 -61.55 43.11 -15.72
CA GLU A 279 -62.46 42.14 -15.10
C GLU A 279 -62.46 42.23 -13.57
N GLY A 280 -61.28 42.44 -12.97
CA GLY A 280 -61.15 42.66 -11.53
C GLY A 280 -61.78 43.98 -11.08
N LEU A 281 -61.59 45.06 -11.83
CA LEU A 281 -62.22 46.36 -11.56
C LEU A 281 -63.74 46.26 -11.45
N LYS A 282 -64.39 45.48 -12.33
CA LYS A 282 -65.85 45.28 -12.33
C LYS A 282 -66.39 44.61 -11.06
N LYS A 283 -65.53 43.94 -10.29
CA LYS A 283 -65.90 43.27 -9.03
C LYS A 283 -65.76 44.20 -7.82
N LEU A 284 -65.04 45.31 -7.95
CA LEU A 284 -64.78 46.24 -6.86
C LEU A 284 -65.90 47.28 -6.74
N ASN A 285 -66.43 47.43 -5.53
CA ASN A 285 -67.49 48.39 -5.24
C ASN A 285 -66.89 49.79 -5.03
N LEU A 286 -67.41 50.82 -5.70
CA LEU A 286 -66.93 52.20 -5.53
C LEU A 286 -67.09 52.73 -4.09
N SER A 287 -68.03 52.17 -3.32
CA SER A 287 -68.20 52.45 -1.90
C SER A 287 -68.63 51.20 -1.13
N ILE A 288 -68.12 51.08 0.10
CA ILE A 288 -68.46 49.99 1.03
C ILE A 288 -68.79 50.64 2.39
N LYS A 289 -70.05 50.54 2.81
CA LYS A 289 -70.52 51.07 4.11
C LYS A 289 -70.06 52.52 4.40
N GLY A 290 -70.07 53.38 3.38
CA GLY A 290 -69.69 54.79 3.49
C GLY A 290 -68.20 55.08 3.35
N TRP A 291 -67.34 54.06 3.23
CA TRP A 291 -65.96 54.22 2.77
C TRP A 291 -65.94 54.30 1.24
N GLN A 292 -65.05 55.12 0.68
CA GLN A 292 -64.96 55.40 -0.75
C GLN A 292 -63.65 54.87 -1.30
N LEU A 293 -63.71 54.27 -2.49
CA LEU A 293 -62.54 53.75 -3.18
C LEU A 293 -61.65 54.92 -3.63
N ALA A 294 -60.41 54.94 -3.16
CA ALA A 294 -59.44 56.01 -3.44
C ALA A 294 -58.49 55.60 -4.57
N THR A 295 -57.86 54.43 -4.43
CA THR A 295 -56.95 53.92 -5.46
C THR A 295 -57.07 52.41 -5.60
N ILE A 296 -56.81 51.91 -6.81
CA ILE A 296 -56.68 50.48 -7.07
C ILE A 296 -55.35 50.27 -7.77
N LYS A 297 -54.53 49.35 -7.27
CA LYS A 297 -53.33 48.88 -7.96
C LYS A 297 -53.58 47.48 -8.48
N CYS A 298 -53.65 47.33 -9.80
CA CYS A 298 -53.67 46.03 -10.45
C CYS A 298 -52.22 45.60 -10.77
N SER A 299 -51.82 44.39 -10.38
CA SER A 299 -50.52 43.77 -10.68
C SER A 299 -50.72 42.41 -11.35
N GLN A 300 -49.63 41.69 -11.65
CA GLN A 300 -49.70 40.33 -12.19
C GLN A 300 -50.32 39.33 -11.19
N GLU A 301 -50.23 39.61 -9.89
CA GLU A 301 -50.66 38.72 -8.80
C GLU A 301 -52.07 39.01 -8.29
N GLY A 302 -52.57 40.23 -8.44
CA GLY A 302 -53.90 40.59 -7.96
C GLY A 302 -54.19 42.07 -8.02
N MET A 303 -55.21 42.47 -7.26
CA MET A 303 -55.62 43.85 -7.10
C MET A 303 -55.53 44.27 -5.64
N THR A 304 -54.84 45.37 -5.40
CA THR A 304 -54.83 46.05 -4.10
C THR A 304 -55.81 47.22 -4.18
N ALA A 305 -56.83 47.23 -3.32
CA ALA A 305 -57.81 48.31 -3.27
C ALA A 305 -57.63 49.13 -1.98
N ASN A 306 -57.47 50.44 -2.12
CA ASN A 306 -57.39 51.39 -1.02
C ASN A 306 -58.71 52.16 -0.91
N TYR A 307 -59.28 52.17 0.28
CA TYR A 307 -60.48 52.92 0.60
C TYR A 307 -60.17 53.98 1.65
N ASN A 308 -60.77 55.15 1.45
CA ASN A 308 -60.73 56.25 2.39
C ASN A 308 -62.10 56.42 3.04
N ARG A 309 -62.10 56.65 4.35
CA ARG A 309 -63.26 57.11 5.10
C ARG A 309 -63.40 58.61 4.87
N PRO A 310 -64.52 59.11 4.32
CA PRO A 310 -64.74 60.53 4.15
C PRO A 310 -64.68 61.28 5.49
N ASP A 311 -64.20 62.52 5.46
CA ASP A 311 -64.20 63.40 6.62
C ASP A 311 -65.63 63.64 7.12
N ASN A 312 -65.78 63.76 8.44
CA ASN A 312 -67.08 63.94 9.11
C ASN A 312 -68.12 62.83 8.84
N SER A 313 -67.69 61.64 8.38
CA SER A 313 -68.57 60.49 8.17
C SER A 313 -68.88 59.75 9.47
N SER A 314 -70.10 59.19 9.60
CA SER A 314 -70.46 58.26 10.68
C SER A 314 -70.05 56.80 10.40
N ALA A 315 -69.47 56.52 9.22
CA ALA A 315 -68.98 55.20 8.86
C ALA A 315 -67.93 54.71 9.87
N THR A 316 -67.97 53.44 10.23
CA THR A 316 -67.04 52.83 11.20
C THR A 316 -66.14 51.82 10.51
N ALA A 317 -64.91 51.65 11.02
CA ALA A 317 -63.99 50.62 10.53
C ALA A 317 -64.58 49.22 10.67
N ASP A 318 -65.25 48.92 11.79
CA ASP A 318 -65.87 47.61 12.06
C ASP A 318 -66.90 47.22 10.99
N SER A 319 -67.82 48.14 10.66
CA SER A 319 -68.83 47.90 9.61
C SER A 319 -68.20 47.69 8.23
N PHE A 320 -67.07 48.35 7.95
CA PHE A 320 -66.32 48.18 6.72
C PHE A 320 -65.62 46.82 6.67
N VAL A 321 -64.93 46.40 7.75
CA VAL A 321 -64.31 45.07 7.86
C VAL A 321 -65.33 43.97 7.62
N ALA A 322 -66.48 44.04 8.30
CA ALA A 322 -67.53 43.03 8.16
C ALA A 322 -68.01 42.92 6.70
N ALA A 323 -68.21 44.06 6.02
CA ALA A 323 -68.64 44.07 4.63
C ALA A 323 -67.54 43.58 3.66
N VAL A 324 -66.27 43.91 3.89
CA VAL A 324 -65.16 43.43 3.04
C VAL A 324 -65.02 41.91 3.18
N ARG A 325 -65.13 41.37 4.40
CA ARG A 325 -65.13 39.91 4.62
C ARG A 325 -66.29 39.22 3.92
N GLU A 326 -67.48 39.79 4.01
CA GLU A 326 -68.70 39.24 3.41
C GLU A 326 -68.61 39.22 1.87
N VAL A 327 -68.13 40.30 1.25
CA VAL A 327 -68.13 40.45 -0.21
C VAL A 327 -66.89 39.83 -0.87
N TYR A 328 -65.73 39.96 -0.25
CA TYR A 328 -64.44 39.62 -0.87
C TYR A 328 -63.68 38.49 -0.16
N GLY A 329 -64.17 38.02 0.99
CA GLY A 329 -63.53 36.93 1.73
C GLY A 329 -62.13 37.27 2.26
N THR A 330 -61.82 38.56 2.42
CA THR A 330 -60.50 39.05 2.82
C THR A 330 -60.60 40.03 3.98
N ASP A 331 -59.48 40.24 4.66
CA ASP A 331 -59.35 41.14 5.81
C ASP A 331 -58.64 42.43 5.41
N PRO A 332 -59.28 43.60 5.53
CA PRO A 332 -58.62 44.85 5.25
C PRO A 332 -57.65 45.24 6.38
N ALA A 333 -56.45 45.64 6.00
CA ALA A 333 -55.47 46.25 6.89
C ALA A 333 -55.73 47.76 7.00
N PHE A 334 -55.61 48.29 8.21
CA PHE A 334 -55.77 49.73 8.47
C PHE A 334 -54.42 50.38 8.75
N ASN A 335 -54.28 51.63 8.34
CA ASN A 335 -53.15 52.43 8.76
C ASN A 335 -53.39 52.94 10.20
N ILE A 336 -52.49 52.60 11.13
CA ILE A 336 -52.58 52.97 12.55
C ILE A 336 -52.40 54.49 12.73
N THR A 337 -51.62 55.15 11.85
CA THR A 337 -51.41 56.61 11.92
C THR A 337 -52.47 57.39 11.14
N GLN A 338 -53.07 56.77 10.11
CA GLN A 338 -54.16 57.32 9.31
C GLN A 338 -55.36 56.37 9.35
N THR A 339 -56.12 56.44 10.44
CA THR A 339 -57.26 55.53 10.71
C THR A 339 -58.42 55.68 9.73
N SER A 340 -58.37 56.68 8.84
CA SER A 340 -59.29 56.89 7.72
C SER A 340 -58.90 56.11 6.47
N MET A 341 -57.85 55.27 6.49
CA MET A 341 -57.41 54.50 5.33
C MET A 341 -57.41 52.99 5.61
N ALA A 342 -57.94 52.23 4.66
CA ALA A 342 -57.97 50.79 4.70
C ALA A 342 -57.56 50.20 3.35
N VAL A 343 -56.79 49.12 3.37
CA VAL A 343 -56.29 48.43 2.19
C VAL A 343 -56.57 46.94 2.27
N PHE A 344 -57.01 46.33 1.17
CA PHE A 344 -57.07 44.88 1.06
C PHE A 344 -56.61 44.41 -0.32
N PHE A 345 -56.27 43.14 -0.40
CA PHE A 345 -55.78 42.48 -1.61
C PHE A 345 -56.74 41.38 -2.04
N ILE A 346 -57.00 41.31 -3.34
CA ILE A 346 -57.73 40.23 -4.01
C ILE A 346 -56.78 39.59 -5.00
N GLU A 347 -56.49 38.31 -4.80
CA GLU A 347 -55.67 37.51 -5.72
C GLU A 347 -56.39 37.29 -7.07
N HIS A 348 -55.61 37.30 -8.14
CA HIS A 348 -56.03 36.75 -9.43
C HIS A 348 -54.91 35.91 -10.03
N ASN A 349 -55.25 35.06 -10.98
CA ASN A 349 -54.24 34.30 -11.73
C ASN A 349 -54.37 34.66 -13.20
N LEU A 350 -53.34 35.29 -13.74
CA LEU A 350 -53.26 35.66 -15.15
C LEU A 350 -52.33 34.68 -15.86
N PRO A 351 -52.74 34.08 -16.99
CA PRO A 351 -51.94 33.06 -17.66
C PRO A 351 -50.66 33.66 -18.26
N PRO A 352 -49.49 33.02 -18.06
CA PRO A 352 -48.24 33.48 -18.65
C PRO A 352 -48.29 33.45 -20.18
N ASN A 353 -47.65 34.42 -20.83
CA ASN A 353 -47.58 34.46 -22.31
C ASN A 353 -46.52 33.51 -22.89
N GLY A 354 -45.56 33.07 -22.06
CA GLY A 354 -44.41 32.31 -22.51
C GLY A 354 -43.26 33.18 -23.02
N ASP A 355 -42.33 32.56 -23.75
CA ASP A 355 -41.12 33.21 -24.21
C ASP A 355 -41.35 33.91 -25.56
N ASP A 356 -41.48 35.23 -25.52
CA ASP A 356 -41.62 36.07 -26.70
C ASP A 356 -40.33 36.02 -27.55
N PRO A 357 -40.43 36.02 -28.89
CA PRO A 357 -39.25 36.03 -29.74
C PRO A 357 -38.45 37.33 -29.57
N PHE A 358 -37.12 37.19 -29.48
CA PHE A 358 -36.22 38.32 -29.35
C PHE A 358 -36.36 39.34 -30.47
N GLN A 359 -36.58 40.60 -30.09
CA GLN A 359 -36.53 41.76 -30.98
C GLN A 359 -35.32 42.62 -30.65
N ASN A 360 -34.89 43.46 -31.59
CA ASN A 360 -33.83 44.43 -31.33
C ASN A 360 -34.28 45.44 -30.26
N MET A 361 -33.43 45.70 -29.26
CA MET A 361 -33.75 46.65 -28.18
C MET A 361 -34.01 48.08 -28.70
N GLY A 362 -33.31 48.51 -29.76
CA GLY A 362 -33.53 49.81 -30.40
C GLY A 362 -34.93 49.93 -31.01
N ASP A 363 -35.38 48.92 -31.74
CA ASP A 363 -36.73 48.88 -32.34
C ASP A 363 -37.81 48.86 -31.25
N GLN A 364 -37.57 48.12 -30.17
CA GLN A 364 -38.47 48.06 -29.02
C GLN A 364 -38.60 49.39 -28.28
N ARG A 365 -37.47 50.09 -28.05
CA ARG A 365 -37.45 51.44 -27.48
C ARG A 365 -38.22 52.42 -28.37
N LEU A 366 -37.96 52.40 -29.68
CA LEU A 366 -38.65 53.27 -30.62
C LEU A 366 -40.16 53.00 -30.60
N LYS A 367 -40.57 51.73 -30.64
CA LYS A 367 -41.97 51.31 -30.62
C LYS A 367 -42.71 51.82 -29.40
N ILE A 368 -42.17 51.65 -28.19
CA ILE A 368 -42.86 52.12 -26.98
C ILE A 368 -42.85 53.64 -26.85
N ILE A 369 -41.77 54.31 -27.27
CA ILE A 369 -41.70 55.77 -27.29
C ILE A 369 -42.77 56.32 -28.24
N SER A 370 -42.85 55.78 -29.46
CA SER A 370 -43.86 56.17 -30.45
C SER A 370 -45.29 55.87 -29.98
N LEU A 371 -45.51 54.76 -29.26
CA LEU A 371 -46.79 54.42 -28.66
C LEU A 371 -47.28 55.53 -27.72
N PHE A 372 -46.44 55.94 -26.76
CA PHE A 372 -46.81 56.98 -25.79
C PHE A 372 -46.91 58.37 -26.44
N GLN A 373 -46.01 58.71 -27.37
CA GLN A 373 -46.08 59.96 -28.12
C GLN A 373 -47.37 60.07 -28.95
N GLY A 374 -47.85 58.95 -29.52
CA GLY A 374 -49.08 58.90 -30.33
C GLY A 374 -50.35 59.28 -29.55
N VAL A 375 -50.32 59.18 -28.22
CA VAL A 375 -51.41 59.59 -27.31
C VAL A 375 -51.02 60.75 -26.39
N ASN A 376 -49.94 61.47 -26.74
CA ASN A 376 -49.43 62.63 -26.00
C ASN A 376 -49.11 62.35 -24.52
N ILE A 377 -48.53 61.18 -24.23
CA ILE A 377 -48.08 60.80 -22.88
C ILE A 377 -46.56 61.02 -22.79
N PRO A 378 -46.08 61.85 -21.84
CA PRO A 378 -44.64 62.02 -21.61
C PRO A 378 -44.10 60.79 -20.89
N ALA A 379 -43.35 59.95 -21.61
CA ALA A 379 -42.74 58.74 -21.08
C ALA A 379 -41.23 58.88 -20.95
N SER A 380 -40.68 58.45 -19.82
CA SER A 380 -39.23 58.27 -19.63
C SER A 380 -38.91 56.78 -19.47
N LEU A 381 -37.90 56.31 -20.20
CA LEU A 381 -37.37 54.96 -20.07
C LEU A 381 -36.09 55.00 -19.24
N THR A 382 -35.95 54.04 -18.32
CA THR A 382 -34.76 53.85 -17.50
C THR A 382 -34.12 52.50 -17.82
N GLU A 383 -32.84 52.50 -18.17
CA GLU A 383 -32.08 51.27 -18.44
C GLU A 383 -31.70 50.56 -17.15
N VAL A 384 -31.97 49.26 -17.07
CA VAL A 384 -31.57 48.42 -15.94
C VAL A 384 -30.13 47.99 -16.14
N ALA A 385 -29.25 48.36 -15.21
CA ALA A 385 -27.83 48.06 -15.30
C ALA A 385 -27.57 46.54 -15.24
N ILE A 386 -26.91 46.01 -16.27
CA ILE A 386 -26.51 44.60 -16.31
C ILE A 386 -25.09 44.46 -15.76
N LYS A 387 -24.93 43.58 -14.78
CA LYS A 387 -23.62 43.23 -14.22
C LYS A 387 -23.16 41.89 -14.79
N ASP A 388 -22.30 41.94 -15.80
CA ASP A 388 -21.72 40.74 -16.39
C ASP A 388 -20.74 40.06 -15.44
N VAL A 389 -21.02 38.81 -15.10
CA VAL A 389 -20.10 37.92 -14.40
C VAL A 389 -19.59 36.91 -15.43
N LYS A 390 -18.43 37.22 -16.04
CA LYS A 390 -17.85 36.37 -17.10
C LYS A 390 -17.34 35.03 -16.59
N LYS A 391 -16.89 34.98 -15.33
CA LYS A 391 -16.30 33.79 -14.72
C LYS A 391 -16.81 33.52 -13.32
N ASN A 392 -16.92 32.25 -12.96
CA ASN A 392 -17.17 31.84 -11.58
C ASN A 392 -15.88 31.85 -10.74
N ASP A 393 -15.99 31.55 -9.45
CA ASP A 393 -14.87 31.51 -8.50
C ASP A 393 -13.80 30.46 -8.87
N GLU A 394 -14.14 29.48 -9.72
CA GLU A 394 -13.21 28.46 -10.25
C GLU A 394 -12.59 28.85 -11.61
N GLY A 395 -12.86 30.06 -12.11
CA GLY A 395 -12.30 30.57 -13.36
C GLY A 395 -12.96 30.03 -14.65
N GLU A 396 -14.08 29.32 -14.51
CA GLU A 396 -14.88 28.78 -15.62
C GLU A 396 -15.77 29.88 -16.22
N ASP A 397 -15.93 29.86 -17.55
CA ASP A 397 -16.77 30.82 -18.25
C ASP A 397 -18.26 30.59 -17.94
N LEU A 398 -18.95 31.67 -17.58
CA LEU A 398 -20.39 31.67 -17.31
C LEU A 398 -21.16 32.22 -18.51
N PRO A 399 -22.41 31.77 -18.72
CA PRO A 399 -23.28 32.38 -19.71
C PRO A 399 -23.53 33.85 -19.33
N LEU A 400 -23.59 34.71 -20.36
CA LEU A 400 -23.94 36.11 -20.20
C LEU A 400 -25.42 36.30 -20.49
N GLN A 401 -26.02 37.29 -19.83
CA GLN A 401 -27.37 37.73 -20.13
C GLN A 401 -27.42 38.25 -21.57
N ASP A 402 -28.31 37.68 -22.38
CA ASP A 402 -28.50 37.97 -23.81
C ASP A 402 -29.64 38.96 -24.08
N TRP A 403 -30.25 39.50 -23.02
CA TRP A 403 -31.33 40.47 -23.06
C TRP A 403 -31.00 41.74 -22.27
N GLU A 404 -31.63 42.84 -22.64
CA GLU A 404 -31.62 44.12 -21.93
C GLU A 404 -33.04 44.48 -21.49
N GLU A 405 -33.15 45.27 -20.43
CA GLU A 405 -34.43 45.75 -19.90
C GLU A 405 -34.41 47.27 -19.76
N ASN A 406 -35.48 47.88 -20.27
CA ASN A 406 -35.82 49.27 -20.00
C ASN A 406 -37.16 49.34 -19.29
N THR A 407 -37.18 49.90 -18.09
CA THR A 407 -38.41 50.15 -17.33
C THR A 407 -39.00 51.49 -17.74
N PHE A 408 -40.33 51.59 -17.66
CA PHE A 408 -41.06 52.83 -17.87
C PHE A 408 -42.09 53.05 -16.77
N ASP A 409 -42.31 54.31 -16.45
CA ASP A 409 -43.37 54.79 -15.57
C ASP A 409 -44.03 55.99 -16.27
N VAL A 410 -45.35 55.93 -16.44
CA VAL A 410 -46.12 56.98 -17.10
C VAL A 410 -47.37 57.30 -16.31
N GLN A 411 -47.70 58.59 -16.22
CA GLN A 411 -48.96 59.07 -15.68
C GLN A 411 -49.81 59.69 -16.79
N THR A 412 -51.08 59.31 -16.87
CA THR A 412 -51.98 59.76 -17.93
C THR A 412 -53.45 59.76 -17.49
N ILE A 413 -54.29 60.54 -18.17
CA ILE A 413 -55.76 60.46 -18.07
C ILE A 413 -56.36 59.55 -19.16
N VAL A 414 -55.54 59.07 -20.09
CA VAL A 414 -55.96 58.17 -21.18
C VAL A 414 -56.03 56.73 -20.62
N PRO A 415 -57.19 56.04 -20.71
CA PRO A 415 -57.30 54.66 -20.26
C PRO A 415 -56.25 53.73 -20.89
N PRO A 416 -55.62 52.81 -20.11
CA PRO A 416 -54.59 51.91 -20.61
C PRO A 416 -55.03 51.10 -21.84
N GLN A 417 -56.30 50.71 -21.94
CA GLN A 417 -56.84 49.96 -23.06
C GLN A 417 -56.85 50.75 -24.37
N LEU A 418 -56.87 52.09 -24.29
CA LEU A 418 -56.75 52.98 -25.45
C LEU A 418 -55.29 53.25 -25.80
N VAL A 419 -54.40 53.27 -24.80
CA VAL A 419 -52.94 53.37 -25.03
C VAL A 419 -52.44 52.12 -25.75
N PHE A 420 -52.80 50.92 -25.29
CA PHE A 420 -52.34 49.63 -25.81
C PHE A 420 -53.35 48.95 -26.75
N LYS A 421 -54.04 49.73 -27.61
CA LYS A 421 -55.14 49.23 -28.44
C LYS A 421 -54.70 48.42 -29.68
N ASN A 422 -53.57 48.78 -30.26
CA ASN A 422 -53.11 48.27 -31.55
C ASN A 422 -51.71 47.68 -31.35
N ASP A 423 -51.50 46.42 -31.76
CA ASP A 423 -50.24 45.65 -31.71
C ASP A 423 -50.22 44.54 -30.62
N GLU A 424 -49.39 43.52 -30.82
CA GLU A 424 -49.18 42.37 -29.93
C GLU A 424 -48.18 42.68 -28.80
N PHE A 425 -47.44 43.80 -28.89
CA PHE A 425 -46.48 44.29 -27.89
C PHE A 425 -45.50 43.20 -27.39
N ILE A 426 -45.02 42.40 -28.34
CA ILE A 426 -43.99 41.36 -28.11
C ILE A 426 -42.81 41.96 -27.35
N GLY A 427 -42.32 41.28 -26.32
CA GLY A 427 -41.20 41.73 -25.49
C GLY A 427 -41.53 42.90 -24.57
N MET A 428 -42.80 43.30 -24.42
CA MET A 428 -43.23 44.31 -23.46
C MET A 428 -44.16 43.70 -22.41
N ARG A 429 -44.03 44.15 -21.16
CA ARG A 429 -44.85 43.70 -20.04
C ARG A 429 -45.29 44.89 -19.20
N ILE A 430 -46.53 44.85 -18.73
CA ILE A 430 -47.02 45.78 -17.71
C ILE A 430 -46.86 45.12 -16.34
N ASN A 431 -46.20 45.81 -15.43
CA ASN A 431 -45.98 45.33 -14.06
C ASN A 431 -47.16 45.73 -13.17
N SER A 432 -47.65 46.96 -13.34
CA SER A 432 -48.83 47.42 -12.62
C SER A 432 -49.53 48.60 -13.31
N VAL A 433 -50.84 48.71 -13.05
CA VAL A 433 -51.65 49.88 -13.35
C VAL A 433 -52.29 50.35 -12.06
N ILE A 434 -52.03 51.59 -11.67
CA ILE A 434 -52.70 52.26 -10.56
C ILE A 434 -53.80 53.15 -11.13
N TYR A 435 -55.02 52.92 -10.67
CA TYR A 435 -56.20 53.74 -10.91
C TYR A 435 -56.39 54.66 -9.72
N GLU A 436 -56.29 55.97 -9.93
CA GLU A 436 -56.54 56.99 -8.91
C GLU A 436 -57.86 57.69 -9.23
N PHE A 437 -58.82 57.60 -8.32
CA PHE A 437 -60.14 58.21 -8.49
C PHE A 437 -60.13 59.59 -7.83
N GLY A 438 -60.23 60.65 -8.64
CA GLY A 438 -60.36 62.01 -8.13
C GLY A 438 -61.68 62.17 -7.38
N GLN A 439 -61.63 62.57 -6.10
CA GLN A 439 -62.83 62.63 -5.26
C GLN A 439 -63.77 63.80 -5.63
N ASP A 440 -63.25 64.85 -6.29
CA ASP A 440 -64.01 66.07 -6.59
C ASP A 440 -64.37 66.23 -8.08
N GLU A 441 -63.56 65.71 -9.01
CA GLU A 441 -63.70 65.98 -10.46
C GLU A 441 -64.25 64.80 -11.27
N GLY A 442 -64.46 63.64 -10.64
CA GLY A 442 -64.89 62.41 -11.35
C GLY A 442 -63.89 61.93 -12.40
N SER A 443 -62.68 62.47 -12.41
CA SER A 443 -61.59 62.10 -13.30
C SER A 443 -60.82 60.88 -12.74
N VAL A 444 -60.38 60.01 -13.64
CA VAL A 444 -59.53 58.86 -13.29
C VAL A 444 -58.15 59.11 -13.86
N THR A 445 -57.15 59.10 -12.99
CA THR A 445 -55.74 59.18 -13.39
C THR A 445 -55.12 57.80 -13.32
N TYR A 446 -54.36 57.44 -14.35
CA TYR A 446 -53.70 56.14 -14.47
C TYR A 446 -52.19 56.33 -14.31
N LYS A 447 -51.56 55.51 -13.47
CA LYS A 447 -50.10 55.33 -13.43
C LYS A 447 -49.77 53.94 -13.93
N ILE A 448 -49.02 53.85 -15.02
CA ILE A 448 -48.70 52.59 -15.69
C ILE A 448 -47.20 52.36 -15.56
N THR A 449 -46.84 51.26 -14.91
CA THR A 449 -45.45 50.83 -14.78
C THR A 449 -45.24 49.54 -15.57
N GLY A 450 -44.15 49.44 -16.30
CA GLY A 450 -43.82 48.22 -17.05
C GLY A 450 -42.37 48.17 -17.48
N ALA A 451 -42.07 47.13 -18.26
CA ALA A 451 -40.76 46.85 -18.78
C ALA A 451 -40.84 46.51 -20.27
N VAL A 452 -39.79 46.90 -20.98
CA VAL A 452 -39.53 46.54 -22.36
C VAL A 452 -38.23 45.79 -22.41
N TYR A 453 -38.28 44.62 -23.04
CA TYR A 453 -37.19 43.69 -23.19
C TYR A 453 -36.75 43.63 -24.65
N GLY A 454 -35.46 43.46 -24.87
CA GLY A 454 -34.89 43.32 -26.19
C GLY A 454 -33.57 42.59 -26.16
N LYS A 455 -33.13 42.16 -27.34
CA LYS A 455 -31.85 41.48 -27.52
C LYS A 455 -30.72 42.43 -27.20
N ARG A 456 -29.83 41.98 -26.31
CA ARG A 456 -28.57 42.64 -25.99
C ARG A 456 -27.58 42.53 -27.13
N ILE A 457 -26.97 43.65 -27.51
CA ILE A 457 -25.83 43.63 -28.44
C ILE A 457 -24.56 43.44 -27.61
N LEU A 458 -24.09 42.19 -27.50
CA LEU A 458 -22.79 41.88 -26.93
C LEU A 458 -21.71 42.43 -27.87
N LYS A 459 -21.11 43.57 -27.50
CA LYS A 459 -19.94 44.08 -28.21
C LYS A 459 -18.77 43.10 -28.00
N PRO A 460 -18.07 42.70 -29.08
CA PRO A 460 -16.98 41.72 -29.01
C PRO A 460 -15.82 42.16 -28.11
#